data_AF-A0A4Y5FDE7-F1
#
_entry.id   AF-A0A4Y5FDE7-F1
#
_cell.length_a   1.000
_cell.length_b   1.000
_cell.length_c   1.000
_cell.angle_alpha   90.00
_cell.angle_beta   90.00
_cell.angle_gamma   90.00
#
_symmetry.space_group_name_H-M   'P 1'
#
loop_
_entity.id
_entity.type
_entity.pdbx_description
1 polymer ?
#
loop_
_entity_poly.entity_id
_entity_poly.type
_entity_poly.pdbx_seq_one_letter_code
_entity_poly.pdbx_strand_id
1 'polypeptide(L)'
;LKLPEPKRLELSQSIRVYCAILVQPRELSYWAAVKETWSKHCDKAEFYSPENVKVFHSVNLDTKDKWLMLRNALKHAYANGKGYSWYFVALPSTFAIIENLKFFLLNKDPGQPFYIGHTVKSGELEYAELEGGLVLSVEALRRLVGVFSDSVKCPEQGSVLWKLTEEKELAVCLKYTGVFAENAEDSEGKEIFNTKSVNTLIKEALAEKPQEVVNGCCSDVAITFHGQSPNHMQVLMYGVYRLRPYGHTF
;
A
#
# COMPACT_ATOMS: atom_id res chain seq x y z
N LEU A 1 -14.30 -9.43 14.12
CA LEU A 1 -13.87 -10.09 15.38
C LEU A 1 -14.73 -9.63 16.56
N LYS A 2 -15.44 -10.54 17.23
CA LYS A 2 -16.14 -10.25 18.49
C LYS A 2 -15.16 -10.31 19.67
N LEU A 3 -14.14 -9.44 19.66
CA LEU A 3 -13.12 -9.36 20.72
C LEU A 3 -13.12 -7.97 21.36
N PRO A 4 -12.83 -7.85 22.67
CA PRO A 4 -12.62 -6.55 23.31
C PRO A 4 -11.53 -5.74 22.62
N GLU A 5 -11.67 -4.41 22.59
CA GLU A 5 -10.72 -3.52 21.94
C GLU A 5 -9.27 -3.67 22.40
N PRO A 6 -8.95 -3.76 23.71
CA PRO A 6 -7.56 -3.98 24.15
C PRO A 6 -6.96 -5.26 23.57
N LYS A 7 -7.78 -6.31 23.43
CA LYS A 7 -7.33 -7.58 22.85
C LYS A 7 -7.11 -7.46 21.34
N ARG A 8 -7.97 -6.73 20.64
CA ARG A 8 -7.79 -6.44 19.20
C ARG A 8 -6.51 -5.64 18.96
N LEU A 9 -6.24 -4.65 19.81
CA LEU A 9 -5.01 -3.85 19.75
C LEU A 9 -3.75 -4.71 20.01
N GLU A 10 -3.76 -5.54 21.04
CA GLU A 10 -2.66 -6.47 21.33
C GLU A 10 -2.39 -7.41 20.14
N LEU A 11 -3.45 -7.97 19.55
CA LEU A 11 -3.33 -8.84 18.39
C LEU A 11 -2.82 -8.08 17.17
N SER A 12 -3.27 -6.85 16.91
CA SER A 12 -2.84 -6.10 15.73
C SER A 12 -1.36 -5.75 15.80
N GLN A 13 -0.83 -5.52 17.01
CA GLN A 13 0.60 -5.32 17.23
C GLN A 13 1.46 -6.54 16.89
N SER A 14 0.89 -7.75 16.93
CA SER A 14 1.59 -8.97 16.49
C SER A 14 1.71 -9.10 14.97
N ILE A 15 0.90 -8.35 14.21
CA ILE A 15 0.97 -8.33 12.75
C ILE A 15 2.24 -7.62 12.30
N ARG A 16 3.05 -8.30 11.48
CA ARG A 16 4.33 -7.82 10.95
C ARG A 16 4.18 -7.40 9.49
N VAL A 17 4.30 -6.11 9.22
CA VAL A 17 4.17 -5.48 7.91
C VAL A 17 5.51 -4.98 7.39
N TYR A 18 5.90 -5.46 6.22
CA TYR A 18 7.02 -4.97 5.44
C TYR A 18 6.54 -3.91 4.46
N CYS A 19 6.99 -2.67 4.60
CA CYS A 19 6.67 -1.58 3.68
C CYS A 19 7.75 -1.48 2.59
N ALA A 20 7.38 -1.72 1.34
CA ALA A 20 8.19 -1.51 0.16
C ALA A 20 7.75 -0.21 -0.54
N ILE A 21 8.53 0.85 -0.37
CA ILE A 21 8.22 2.16 -0.92
C ILE A 21 9.00 2.35 -2.23
N LEU A 22 8.29 2.43 -3.35
CA LEU A 22 8.88 2.66 -4.66
C LEU A 22 9.11 4.15 -4.87
N VAL A 23 10.34 4.57 -5.10
CA VAL A 23 10.73 5.99 -5.10
C VAL A 23 11.60 6.37 -6.30
N GLN A 24 11.57 7.65 -6.69
CA GLN A 24 12.43 8.20 -7.74
C GLN A 24 13.43 9.23 -7.18
N PRO A 25 14.71 9.28 -7.63
CA PRO A 25 15.72 10.18 -7.09
C PRO A 25 15.36 11.67 -7.13
N ARG A 26 14.50 12.07 -8.08
CA ARG A 26 14.03 13.46 -8.23
C ARG A 26 13.01 13.89 -7.17
N GLU A 27 12.53 12.98 -6.32
CA GLU A 27 11.42 13.21 -5.40
C GLU A 27 11.87 13.32 -3.94
N LEU A 28 13.09 13.81 -3.67
CA LEU A 28 13.72 13.78 -2.34
C LEU A 28 12.84 14.35 -1.20
N SER A 29 11.99 15.34 -1.48
CA SER A 29 11.05 15.89 -0.50
C SER A 29 9.98 14.88 -0.07
N TYR A 30 9.47 14.07 -1.00
CA TYR A 30 8.55 12.96 -0.71
C TYR A 30 9.23 11.88 0.11
N TRP A 31 10.48 11.54 -0.21
CA TRP A 31 11.22 10.53 0.55
C TRP A 31 11.42 10.97 2.00
N ALA A 32 11.81 12.24 2.20
CA ALA A 32 11.92 12.81 3.54
C ALA A 32 10.59 12.80 4.28
N ALA A 33 9.49 13.18 3.62
CA ALA A 33 8.17 13.15 4.23
C ALA A 33 7.76 11.73 4.65
N VAL A 34 7.89 10.73 3.77
CA VAL A 34 7.57 9.33 4.08
C VAL A 34 8.46 8.81 5.22
N LYS A 35 9.78 9.04 5.13
CA LYS A 35 10.76 8.62 6.15
C LYS A 35 10.49 9.23 7.52
N GLU A 36 10.06 10.50 7.56
CA GLU A 36 9.83 11.20 8.82
C GLU A 36 8.42 11.03 9.40
N THR A 37 7.48 10.47 8.63
CA THR A 37 6.08 10.25 9.03
C THR A 37 5.72 8.77 9.14
N TRP A 38 4.76 8.28 8.33
CA TRP A 38 4.07 7.01 8.51
C TRP A 38 4.97 5.78 8.36
N SER A 39 6.07 5.86 7.62
CA SER A 39 6.95 4.69 7.44
C SER A 39 7.62 4.25 8.75
N LYS A 40 7.70 5.12 9.75
CA LYS A 40 8.15 4.80 11.11
C LYS A 40 7.24 3.82 11.84
N HIS A 41 6.00 3.67 11.37
CA HIS A 41 4.99 2.77 11.94
C HIS A 41 5.03 1.38 11.28
N CYS A 42 5.76 1.23 10.18
CA CYS A 42 6.04 -0.08 9.58
C CYS A 42 6.99 -0.89 10.48
N ASP A 43 6.82 -2.21 10.51
CA ASP A 43 7.77 -3.08 11.22
C ASP A 43 9.14 -3.13 10.53
N LYS A 44 9.13 -2.98 9.20
CA LYS A 44 10.30 -2.69 8.37
C LYS A 44 9.86 -1.82 7.20
N ALA A 45 10.65 -0.80 6.87
CA ALA A 45 10.44 0.04 5.70
C ALA A 45 11.72 0.04 4.84
N GLU A 46 11.58 -0.25 3.56
CA GLU A 46 12.66 -0.12 2.57
C GLU A 46 12.23 0.78 1.42
N PHE A 47 13.16 1.66 1.02
CA PHE A 47 13.01 2.58 -0.09
C PHE A 47 13.73 2.01 -1.32
N TYR A 48 12.98 1.74 -2.37
CA TYR A 48 13.48 1.11 -3.59
C TYR A 48 13.60 2.13 -4.72
N SER A 49 14.80 2.26 -5.28
CA SER A 49 15.16 3.34 -6.21
C SER A 49 15.89 2.79 -7.43
N PRO A 50 15.77 3.42 -8.62
CA PRO A 50 16.58 3.08 -9.80
C PRO A 50 18.08 3.33 -9.59
N GLU A 51 18.44 4.16 -8.61
CA GLU A 51 19.81 4.62 -8.36
C GLU A 51 20.09 4.65 -6.86
N ASN A 52 21.35 4.52 -6.45
CA ASN A 52 21.73 4.59 -5.04
C ASN A 52 21.67 6.03 -4.49
N VAL A 53 20.73 6.28 -3.58
CA VAL A 53 20.55 7.56 -2.87
C VAL A 53 20.94 7.39 -1.40
N LYS A 54 22.22 7.68 -1.09
CA LYS A 54 22.83 7.40 0.23
C LYS A 54 22.09 8.01 1.41
N VAL A 55 21.59 9.24 1.30
CA VAL A 55 20.90 9.96 2.40
C VAL A 55 19.63 9.25 2.87
N PHE A 56 19.04 8.41 2.01
CA PHE A 56 17.83 7.63 2.32
C PHE A 56 18.10 6.13 2.44
N HIS A 57 19.36 5.68 2.35
CA HIS A 57 19.73 4.26 2.37
C HIS A 57 18.89 3.41 1.40
N SER A 58 18.71 3.90 0.16
CA SER A 58 17.89 3.20 -0.82
C SER A 58 18.48 1.85 -1.20
N VAL A 59 17.60 0.87 -1.42
CA VAL A 59 17.94 -0.33 -2.19
C VAL A 59 17.97 0.06 -3.66
N ASN A 60 19.16 -0.05 -4.28
CA ASN A 60 19.34 0.23 -5.71
C ASN A 60 18.84 -0.95 -6.54
N LEU A 61 17.91 -0.70 -7.46
CA LEU A 61 17.32 -1.68 -8.36
C LEU A 61 17.92 -1.68 -9.77
N ASP A 62 18.78 -0.71 -10.09
CA ASP A 62 19.49 -0.59 -11.37
C ASP A 62 18.58 -0.58 -12.61
N THR A 63 17.38 0.00 -12.49
CA THR A 63 16.43 0.11 -13.60
C THR A 63 15.45 1.25 -13.38
N LYS A 64 15.15 2.00 -14.45
CA LYS A 64 14.12 3.05 -14.48
C LYS A 64 12.79 2.55 -15.03
N ASP A 65 12.75 1.31 -15.52
CA ASP A 65 11.49 0.70 -15.94
C ASP A 65 10.65 0.37 -14.69
N LYS A 66 9.46 0.93 -14.62
CA LYS A 66 8.64 0.85 -13.40
C LYS A 66 8.16 -0.57 -13.10
N TRP A 67 7.91 -1.39 -14.13
CA TRP A 67 7.55 -2.80 -13.94
C TRP A 67 8.74 -3.58 -13.37
N LEU A 68 9.93 -3.42 -13.96
CA LEU A 68 11.14 -4.04 -13.43
C LEU A 68 11.49 -3.54 -12.03
N MET A 69 11.25 -2.26 -11.73
CA MET A 69 11.40 -1.72 -10.37
C MET A 69 10.48 -2.44 -9.39
N LEU A 70 9.18 -2.55 -9.67
CA LEU A 70 8.22 -3.24 -8.80
C LEU A 70 8.61 -4.72 -8.61
N ARG A 71 8.93 -5.42 -9.71
CA ARG A 71 9.36 -6.82 -9.72
C ARG A 71 10.62 -7.04 -8.87
N ASN A 72 11.65 -6.22 -9.07
CA ASN A 72 12.91 -6.34 -8.33
C ASN A 72 12.75 -5.94 -6.86
N ALA A 73 11.93 -4.94 -6.55
CA ALA A 73 11.57 -4.56 -5.18
C ALA A 73 10.91 -5.73 -4.44
N LEU A 74 9.89 -6.34 -5.05
CA LEU A 74 9.16 -7.48 -4.47
C LEU A 74 10.05 -8.72 -4.32
N LYS A 75 10.92 -8.99 -5.29
CA LYS A 75 11.94 -10.06 -5.18
C LYS A 75 12.89 -9.81 -4.00
N HIS A 76 13.38 -8.59 -3.85
CA HIS A 76 14.24 -8.20 -2.73
C HIS A 76 13.51 -8.27 -1.38
N ALA A 77 12.28 -7.76 -1.32
CA ALA A 77 11.45 -7.77 -0.13
C ALA A 77 11.18 -9.21 0.35
N TYR A 78 10.88 -10.13 -0.57
CA TYR A 78 10.70 -11.54 -0.24
C TYR A 78 11.98 -12.16 0.34
N ALA A 79 13.12 -11.95 -0.33
CA ALA A 79 14.40 -12.49 0.10
C ALA A 79 14.86 -11.95 1.48
N ASN A 80 14.56 -10.69 1.77
CA ASN A 80 14.99 -9.98 3.00
C ASN A 80 13.86 -9.80 4.03
N GLY A 81 12.72 -10.43 3.80
CA GLY A 81 11.49 -10.29 4.59
C GLY A 81 11.19 -11.52 5.43
N LYS A 82 12.19 -12.29 5.85
CA LYS A 82 11.98 -13.42 6.76
C LYS A 82 11.32 -12.94 8.06
N GLY A 83 10.20 -13.55 8.43
CA GLY A 83 9.43 -13.20 9.63
C GLY A 83 8.35 -12.14 9.43
N TYR A 84 8.14 -11.66 8.20
CA TYR A 84 7.00 -10.81 7.84
C TYR A 84 5.93 -11.65 7.14
N SER A 85 4.67 -11.33 7.41
CA SER A 85 3.52 -12.04 6.83
C SER A 85 2.80 -11.22 5.76
N TRP A 86 3.09 -9.92 5.71
CA TRP A 86 2.42 -8.94 4.86
C TRP A 86 3.43 -7.98 4.24
N TYR A 87 3.25 -7.71 2.95
CA TYR A 87 4.13 -6.85 2.17
C TYR A 87 3.31 -5.73 1.54
N PHE A 88 3.39 -4.54 2.13
CA PHE A 88 2.70 -3.35 1.67
C PHE A 88 3.56 -2.59 0.67
N VAL A 89 3.07 -2.44 -0.55
CA VAL A 89 3.69 -1.64 -1.60
C VAL A 89 3.02 -0.27 -1.63
N ALA A 90 3.84 0.78 -1.59
CA ALA A 90 3.36 2.16 -1.61
C ALA A 90 4.18 3.04 -2.55
N LEU A 91 3.53 4.08 -3.07
CA LEU A 91 4.16 5.15 -3.83
C LEU A 91 4.57 6.32 -2.92
N PRO A 92 5.49 7.22 -3.34
CA PRO A 92 6.04 8.26 -2.47
C PRO A 92 5.00 9.28 -2.01
N SER A 93 3.94 9.48 -2.80
CA SER A 93 2.81 10.37 -2.50
C SER A 93 1.71 9.73 -1.63
N THR A 94 1.90 8.47 -1.21
CA THR A 94 0.97 7.76 -0.33
C THR A 94 1.19 8.18 1.12
N PHE A 95 0.12 8.49 1.84
CA PHE A 95 0.11 8.52 3.30
C PHE A 95 -0.65 7.29 3.80
N ALA A 96 -0.06 6.54 4.73
CA ALA A 96 -0.65 5.31 5.26
C ALA A 96 -0.82 5.37 6.78
N ILE A 97 -1.85 4.68 7.29
CA ILE A 97 -2.10 4.48 8.71
C ILE A 97 -1.87 2.99 8.99
N ILE A 98 -0.66 2.63 9.39
CA ILE A 98 -0.21 1.22 9.46
C ILE A 98 -0.99 0.46 10.54
N GLU A 99 -1.43 1.13 11.60
CA GLU A 99 -2.29 0.57 12.64
C GLU A 99 -3.65 0.14 12.08
N ASN A 100 -4.25 0.94 11.20
CA ASN A 100 -5.49 0.60 10.52
C ASN A 100 -5.28 -0.59 9.57
N LEU A 101 -4.14 -0.63 8.86
CA LEU A 101 -3.77 -1.79 8.05
C LEU A 101 -3.67 -3.06 8.91
N LYS A 102 -2.90 -3.01 10.01
CA LYS A 102 -2.71 -4.16 10.91
C LYS A 102 -4.04 -4.62 11.52
N PHE A 103 -4.91 -3.68 11.87
CA PHE A 103 -6.26 -3.98 12.35
C PHE A 103 -7.09 -4.71 11.30
N PHE A 104 -7.10 -4.22 10.05
CA PHE A 104 -7.81 -4.87 8.95
C PHE A 104 -7.32 -6.31 8.71
N LEU A 105 -5.99 -6.50 8.75
CA LEU A 105 -5.33 -7.79 8.53
C LEU A 105 -5.59 -8.83 9.64
N LEU A 106 -6.14 -8.45 10.79
CA LEU A 106 -6.48 -9.41 11.85
C LEU A 106 -7.49 -10.48 11.42
N ASN A 107 -8.34 -10.18 10.43
CA ASN A 107 -9.33 -11.10 9.91
C ASN A 107 -8.83 -11.90 8.69
N LYS A 108 -7.54 -11.86 8.40
CA LYS A 108 -6.96 -12.38 7.16
C LYS A 108 -5.91 -13.45 7.46
N ASP A 109 -5.89 -14.50 6.64
CA ASP A 109 -4.87 -15.55 6.71
C ASP A 109 -3.75 -15.26 5.70
N PRO A 110 -2.53 -14.91 6.14
CA PRO A 110 -1.42 -14.63 5.23
C PRO A 110 -0.93 -15.87 4.46
N GLY A 111 -1.37 -17.08 4.83
CA GLY A 111 -1.12 -18.32 4.11
C GLY A 111 -1.99 -18.52 2.87
N GLN A 112 -2.99 -17.67 2.63
CA GLN A 112 -3.84 -17.74 1.44
C GLN A 112 -3.31 -16.86 0.30
N PRO A 113 -3.49 -17.28 -0.97
CA PRO A 113 -2.91 -16.60 -2.12
C PRO A 113 -3.75 -15.40 -2.59
N PHE A 114 -3.73 -14.29 -1.84
CA PHE A 114 -4.40 -13.06 -2.25
C PHE A 114 -3.56 -11.81 -1.99
N TYR A 115 -3.94 -10.71 -2.64
CA TYR A 115 -3.44 -9.37 -2.36
C TYR A 115 -4.62 -8.40 -2.29
N ILE A 116 -4.44 -7.33 -1.53
CA ILE A 116 -5.50 -6.39 -1.14
C ILE A 116 -5.15 -5.00 -1.64
N GLY A 117 -6.14 -4.23 -2.08
CA GLY A 117 -6.05 -2.79 -2.31
C GLY A 117 -7.35 -2.27 -2.90
N HIS A 118 -7.32 -1.08 -3.50
CA HIS A 118 -8.46 -0.57 -4.27
C HIS A 118 -8.58 -1.35 -5.58
N THR A 119 -9.56 -2.26 -5.66
CA THR A 119 -9.65 -3.22 -6.75
C THR A 119 -10.54 -2.70 -7.87
N VAL A 120 -10.01 -2.73 -9.09
CA VAL A 120 -10.71 -2.32 -10.31
C VAL A 120 -10.70 -3.45 -11.34
N LYS A 121 -11.64 -3.38 -12.29
CA LYS A 121 -11.76 -4.36 -13.39
C LYS A 121 -11.48 -3.72 -14.74
N SER A 122 -10.65 -4.38 -15.55
CA SER A 122 -10.35 -4.01 -16.94
C SER A 122 -10.47 -5.26 -17.82
N GLY A 123 -11.61 -5.42 -18.48
CA GLY A 123 -11.96 -6.68 -19.16
C GLY A 123 -12.05 -7.84 -18.17
N GLU A 124 -11.35 -8.93 -18.45
CA GLU A 124 -11.27 -10.14 -17.61
C GLU A 124 -10.17 -10.08 -16.53
N LEU A 125 -9.51 -8.91 -16.37
CA LEU A 125 -8.47 -8.69 -15.39
C LEU A 125 -9.01 -7.85 -14.24
N GLU A 126 -8.92 -8.39 -13.04
CA GLU A 126 -9.22 -7.71 -11.78
C GLU A 126 -7.89 -7.47 -11.04
N TYR A 127 -7.66 -6.23 -10.61
CA TYR A 127 -6.38 -5.83 -10.01
C TYR A 127 -6.52 -4.68 -9.03
N ALA A 128 -5.63 -4.62 -8.04
CA ALA A 128 -5.49 -3.48 -7.14
C ALA A 128 -4.63 -2.37 -7.76
N GLU A 129 -5.11 -1.12 -7.71
CA GLU A 129 -4.38 0.05 -8.19
C GLU A 129 -3.23 0.43 -7.24
N LEU A 130 -2.04 0.68 -7.79
CA LEU A 130 -0.86 1.05 -7.00
C LEU A 130 -1.00 2.42 -6.32
N GLU A 131 -1.83 3.31 -6.86
CA GLU A 131 -2.10 4.62 -6.26
C GLU A 131 -2.70 4.50 -4.86
N GLY A 132 -3.64 3.57 -4.67
CA GLY A 132 -4.20 3.26 -3.34
C GLY A 132 -3.21 2.52 -2.43
N GLY A 133 -2.09 2.03 -2.97
CA GLY A 133 -1.23 1.06 -2.30
C GLY A 133 -1.86 -0.34 -2.30
N LEU A 134 -1.01 -1.36 -2.22
CA LEU A 134 -1.45 -2.75 -2.22
C LEU A 134 -0.69 -3.59 -1.20
N VAL A 135 -1.31 -4.64 -0.69
CA VAL A 135 -0.75 -5.51 0.33
C VAL A 135 -0.77 -6.94 -0.18
N LEU A 136 0.40 -7.55 -0.33
CA LEU A 136 0.50 -8.97 -0.64
C LEU A 136 0.58 -9.77 0.66
N SER A 137 -0.20 -10.85 0.74
CA SER A 137 0.07 -11.94 1.68
C SER A 137 1.44 -12.57 1.38
N VAL A 138 2.06 -13.19 2.40
CA VAL A 138 3.33 -13.90 2.18
C VAL A 138 3.19 -15.05 1.17
N GLU A 139 2.04 -15.72 1.13
CA GLU A 139 1.78 -16.74 0.12
C GLU A 139 1.68 -16.15 -1.29
N ALA A 140 0.97 -15.03 -1.47
CA ALA A 140 0.91 -14.35 -2.76
C ALA A 140 2.31 -13.92 -3.25
N LEU A 141 3.11 -13.31 -2.37
CA LEU A 141 4.46 -12.88 -2.73
C LEU A 141 5.38 -14.08 -3.05
N ARG A 142 5.28 -15.17 -2.30
CA ARG A 142 6.04 -16.40 -2.58
C ARG A 142 5.73 -16.94 -3.98
N ARG A 143 4.45 -17.02 -4.34
CA ARG A 143 4.01 -17.49 -5.66
C ARG A 143 4.47 -16.56 -6.78
N LEU A 144 4.33 -15.26 -6.57
CA LEU A 144 4.77 -14.23 -7.50
C LEU A 144 6.28 -14.35 -7.79
N VAL A 145 7.10 -14.41 -6.74
CA VAL A 145 8.56 -14.55 -6.91
C VAL A 145 8.92 -15.86 -7.61
N GLY A 146 8.19 -16.93 -7.33
CA GLY A 146 8.36 -18.22 -8.00
C GLY A 146 8.04 -18.21 -9.50
N VAL A 147 7.17 -17.31 -9.98
CA VAL A 147 6.81 -17.22 -11.41
C VAL A 147 7.66 -16.22 -12.19
N PHE A 148 8.46 -15.37 -11.54
CA PHE A 148 9.27 -14.36 -12.23
C PHE A 148 10.19 -14.95 -13.31
N SER A 149 10.78 -16.13 -13.10
CA SER A 149 11.65 -16.77 -14.12
C SER A 149 10.90 -17.38 -15.31
N ASP A 150 9.58 -17.49 -15.25
CA ASP A 150 8.74 -18.02 -16.33
C ASP A 150 8.29 -16.87 -17.23
N SER A 151 9.03 -16.63 -18.33
CA SER A 151 8.75 -15.52 -19.24
C SER A 151 7.43 -15.64 -19.99
N VAL A 152 6.82 -16.83 -20.04
CA VAL A 152 5.51 -17.05 -20.65
C VAL A 152 4.40 -16.60 -19.73
N LYS A 153 4.52 -16.89 -18.42
CA LYS A 153 3.54 -16.51 -17.41
C LYS A 153 3.75 -15.11 -16.82
N CYS A 154 4.99 -14.65 -16.75
CA CYS A 154 5.36 -13.38 -16.14
C CYS A 154 6.54 -12.72 -16.90
N PRO A 155 6.26 -12.10 -18.05
CA PRO A 155 7.30 -11.51 -18.89
C PRO A 155 7.99 -10.32 -18.21
N GLU A 156 9.30 -10.16 -18.46
CA GLU A 156 10.07 -8.98 -17.99
C GLU A 156 9.80 -7.74 -18.85
N GLN A 157 9.45 -7.95 -20.11
CA GLN A 157 9.11 -6.90 -21.05
C GLN A 157 7.65 -7.07 -21.43
N GLY A 158 6.84 -6.03 -21.19
CA GLY A 158 5.46 -6.00 -21.65
C GLY A 158 5.36 -6.19 -23.17
N SER A 159 4.16 -6.50 -23.66
CA SER A 159 3.94 -6.66 -25.10
C SER A 159 4.43 -5.42 -25.86
N VAL A 160 5.22 -5.62 -26.92
CA VAL A 160 5.73 -4.55 -27.80
C VAL A 160 4.58 -3.73 -28.41
N LEU A 161 3.37 -4.31 -28.49
CA LEU A 161 2.19 -3.69 -29.06
C LEU A 161 1.35 -2.91 -28.03
N TRP A 162 1.41 -3.27 -26.74
CA TRP A 162 0.58 -2.66 -25.70
C TRP A 162 1.37 -2.61 -24.39
N LYS A 163 1.81 -1.41 -24.00
CA LYS A 163 2.46 -1.21 -22.71
C LYS A 163 1.42 -1.19 -21.60
N LEU A 164 1.41 -2.24 -20.77
CA LEU A 164 0.58 -2.30 -19.58
C LEU A 164 1.17 -1.42 -18.46
N THR A 165 0.32 -1.00 -17.52
CA THR A 165 0.76 -0.40 -16.26
C THR A 165 1.39 -1.46 -15.36
N GLU A 166 2.18 -1.06 -14.38
CA GLU A 166 2.97 -1.96 -13.53
C GLU A 166 2.06 -2.87 -12.70
N GLU A 167 0.93 -2.32 -12.24
CA GLU A 167 -0.13 -3.04 -11.52
C GLU A 167 -0.85 -4.08 -12.40
N LYS A 168 -1.00 -3.82 -13.71
CA LYS A 168 -1.59 -4.78 -14.65
C LYS A 168 -0.61 -5.91 -14.97
N GLU A 169 0.67 -5.60 -15.17
CA GLU A 169 1.73 -6.61 -15.30
C GLU A 169 1.79 -7.50 -14.05
N LEU A 170 1.74 -6.88 -12.85
CA LEU A 170 1.66 -7.60 -11.57
C LEU A 170 0.46 -8.55 -11.54
N ALA A 171 -0.73 -8.06 -11.86
CA ALA A 171 -1.95 -8.84 -11.82
C ALA A 171 -1.95 -10.01 -12.81
N VAL A 172 -1.39 -9.82 -14.02
CA VAL A 172 -1.21 -10.90 -15.00
C VAL A 172 -0.34 -12.02 -14.41
N CYS A 173 0.82 -11.68 -13.84
CA CYS A 173 1.71 -12.66 -13.21
C CYS A 173 1.03 -13.40 -12.05
N LEU A 174 0.30 -12.67 -11.19
CA LEU A 174 -0.42 -13.23 -10.05
C LEU A 174 -1.53 -14.20 -10.47
N LYS A 175 -2.31 -13.83 -11.49
CA LYS A 175 -3.40 -14.65 -12.03
C LYS A 175 -2.92 -16.04 -12.47
N TYR A 176 -1.76 -16.14 -13.13
CA TYR A 176 -1.17 -17.43 -13.53
C TYR A 176 -0.76 -18.33 -12.37
N THR A 177 -0.64 -17.78 -11.16
CA THR A 177 -0.27 -18.53 -9.96
C THR A 177 -1.46 -18.80 -9.03
N GLY A 178 -2.68 -18.49 -9.49
CA GLY A 178 -3.89 -18.63 -8.68
C GLY A 178 -3.95 -17.64 -7.52
N VAL A 179 -3.27 -16.50 -7.63
CA VAL A 179 -3.41 -15.37 -6.71
C VAL A 179 -4.48 -14.42 -7.25
N PHE A 180 -5.36 -13.95 -6.38
CA PHE A 180 -6.46 -13.05 -6.73
C PHE A 180 -6.40 -11.73 -5.96
N ALA A 181 -6.94 -10.67 -6.57
CA ALA A 181 -7.14 -9.39 -5.91
C ALA A 181 -8.39 -9.46 -5.02
N GLU A 182 -8.34 -8.79 -3.87
CA GLU A 182 -9.47 -8.62 -2.98
C GLU A 182 -9.71 -7.13 -2.73
N ASN A 183 -10.94 -6.65 -2.98
CA ASN A 183 -11.31 -5.29 -2.60
C ASN A 183 -11.40 -5.16 -1.08
N ALA A 184 -11.03 -3.99 -0.57
CA ALA A 184 -11.09 -3.71 0.85
C ALA A 184 -11.98 -2.50 1.13
N GLU A 185 -13.03 -2.76 1.88
CA GLU A 185 -14.00 -1.79 2.36
C GLU A 185 -14.15 -1.93 3.88
N ASP A 186 -14.63 -0.87 4.53
CA ASP A 186 -15.03 -0.94 5.93
C ASP A 186 -16.43 -1.56 6.10
N SER A 187 -16.92 -1.60 7.35
CA SER A 187 -18.24 -2.17 7.65
C SER A 187 -19.43 -1.38 7.08
N GLU A 188 -19.20 -0.16 6.61
CA GLU A 188 -20.21 0.69 5.95
C GLU A 188 -20.08 0.66 4.42
N GLY A 189 -19.15 -0.13 3.87
CA GLY A 189 -18.89 -0.20 2.43
C GLY A 189 -18.07 0.99 1.91
N LYS A 190 -17.37 1.73 2.77
CA LYS A 190 -16.47 2.81 2.35
C LYS A 190 -15.10 2.24 1.99
N GLU A 191 -14.51 2.78 0.93
CA GLU A 191 -13.14 2.48 0.51
C GLU A 191 -12.13 2.82 1.62
N ILE A 192 -11.24 1.86 1.92
CA ILE A 192 -10.16 2.07 2.91
C ILE A 192 -8.78 2.23 2.26
N PHE A 193 -8.62 1.83 0.99
CA PHE A 193 -7.42 2.11 0.19
C PHE A 193 -7.71 3.26 -0.77
N ASN A 194 -7.55 4.52 -0.36
CA ASN A 194 -7.98 5.63 -1.20
C ASN A 194 -6.94 6.00 -2.25
N THR A 195 -7.34 5.99 -3.52
CA THR A 195 -6.54 6.41 -4.68
C THR A 195 -6.50 7.93 -4.88
N LYS A 196 -7.17 8.69 -4.01
CA LYS A 196 -7.23 10.16 -4.04
C LYS A 196 -6.70 10.78 -2.76
N SER A 197 -6.38 12.07 -2.85
CA SER A 197 -5.99 12.83 -1.68
C SER A 197 -7.17 13.10 -0.75
N VAL A 198 -6.92 13.15 0.57
CA VAL A 198 -7.88 13.62 1.58
C VAL A 198 -8.58 14.91 1.14
N ASN A 199 -7.82 15.90 0.64
CA ASN A 199 -8.41 17.16 0.17
C ASN A 199 -9.35 16.99 -1.01
N THR A 200 -9.03 16.08 -1.95
CA THR A 200 -9.89 15.78 -3.09
C THR A 200 -11.17 15.12 -2.62
N LEU A 201 -11.08 14.12 -1.75
CA LEU A 201 -12.24 13.39 -1.22
C LEU A 201 -13.16 14.30 -0.40
N ILE A 202 -12.58 15.17 0.45
CA ILE A 202 -13.36 16.18 1.18
C ILE A 202 -14.08 17.14 0.22
N LYS A 203 -13.41 17.59 -0.85
CA LYS A 203 -14.04 18.46 -1.86
C LYS A 203 -15.19 17.76 -2.59
N GLU A 204 -15.02 16.49 -2.94
CA GLU A 204 -16.07 15.68 -3.57
C GLU A 204 -17.27 15.49 -2.61
N ALA A 205 -17.00 15.13 -1.36
CA ALA A 205 -18.04 15.00 -0.32
C ALA A 205 -18.77 16.31 -0.05
N LEU A 206 -18.05 17.45 -0.02
CA LEU A 206 -18.62 18.79 0.10
C LEU A 206 -19.57 19.12 -1.06
N ALA A 207 -19.22 18.71 -2.28
CA ALA A 207 -20.04 18.95 -3.46
C ALA A 207 -21.30 18.09 -3.48
N GLU A 208 -21.21 16.85 -3.01
CA GLU A 208 -22.34 15.91 -2.99
C GLU A 208 -23.29 16.14 -1.81
N LYS A 209 -22.74 16.27 -0.59
CA LYS A 209 -23.49 16.41 0.67
C LYS A 209 -22.85 17.46 1.58
N PRO A 210 -23.07 18.77 1.31
CA PRO A 210 -22.43 19.86 2.06
C PRO A 210 -22.68 19.85 3.57
N GLN A 211 -23.76 19.21 4.04
CA GLN A 211 -24.12 19.14 5.46
C GLN A 211 -23.58 17.91 6.20
N GLU A 212 -23.01 16.93 5.49
CA GLU A 212 -22.56 15.65 6.06
C GLU A 212 -21.09 15.35 5.75
N VAL A 213 -20.27 16.39 5.49
CA VAL A 213 -18.88 16.24 5.01
C VAL A 213 -18.04 15.30 5.85
N VAL A 214 -18.18 15.36 7.18
CA VAL A 214 -17.42 14.52 8.13
C VAL A 214 -17.78 13.05 7.96
N ASN A 215 -19.06 12.73 7.78
CA ASN A 215 -19.52 11.35 7.59
C ASN A 215 -19.41 10.90 6.12
N GLY A 216 -19.44 11.87 5.20
CA GLY A 216 -19.48 11.69 3.76
C GLY A 216 -18.11 11.54 3.13
N CYS A 217 -17.05 12.13 3.70
CA CYS A 217 -15.70 11.75 3.34
C CYS A 217 -15.16 10.74 4.34
N CYS A 218 -14.91 9.59 3.73
CA CYS A 218 -13.81 8.71 4.06
C CYS A 218 -14.08 7.83 5.29
N SER A 219 -13.53 6.63 5.25
CA SER A 219 -13.63 5.70 6.37
C SER A 219 -12.84 6.21 7.57
N ASP A 220 -13.39 6.10 8.78
CA ASP A 220 -12.67 6.35 10.04
C ASP A 220 -11.50 5.37 10.24
N VAL A 221 -11.53 4.24 9.53
CA VAL A 221 -10.47 3.23 9.51
C VAL A 221 -9.76 3.15 8.16
N ALA A 222 -9.76 4.25 7.40
CA ALA A 222 -9.00 4.36 6.15
C ALA A 222 -7.53 3.99 6.38
N ILE A 223 -6.97 3.23 5.44
CA ILE A 223 -5.59 2.73 5.49
C ILE A 223 -4.68 3.65 4.71
N THR A 224 -5.09 4.11 3.52
CA THR A 224 -4.24 4.95 2.67
C THR A 224 -4.99 6.12 2.07
N PHE A 225 -4.22 7.15 1.73
CA PHE A 225 -4.60 8.23 0.83
C PHE A 225 -3.46 8.53 -0.13
N HIS A 226 -3.75 8.52 -1.43
CA HIS A 226 -2.79 8.88 -2.47
C HIS A 226 -2.66 10.40 -2.67
N GLY A 227 -1.68 10.82 -3.47
CA GLY A 227 -1.60 12.20 -3.98
C GLY A 227 -1.34 13.26 -2.92
N GLN A 228 -0.76 12.89 -1.77
CA GLN A 228 -0.40 13.84 -0.72
C GLN A 228 0.87 14.59 -1.09
N SER A 229 0.90 15.90 -0.88
CA SER A 229 2.17 16.64 -0.93
C SER A 229 3.02 16.31 0.30
N PRO A 230 4.36 16.50 0.25
CA PRO A 230 5.25 16.26 1.39
C PRO A 230 4.83 17.03 2.65
N ASN A 231 4.43 18.30 2.49
CA ASN A 231 3.93 19.12 3.60
C ASN A 231 2.62 18.59 4.15
N HIS A 232 1.71 18.12 3.28
CA HIS A 232 0.43 17.62 3.73
C HIS A 232 0.56 16.31 4.51
N MET A 233 1.52 15.43 4.17
CA MET A 233 1.81 14.26 5.00
C MET A 233 2.23 14.62 6.43
N GLN A 234 2.96 15.72 6.62
CA GLN A 234 3.32 16.21 7.96
C GLN A 234 2.09 16.72 8.72
N VAL A 235 1.17 17.39 8.02
CA VAL A 235 -0.11 17.83 8.61
C VAL A 235 -0.96 16.63 9.02
N LEU A 236 -1.07 15.60 8.17
CA LEU A 236 -1.76 14.35 8.50
C LEU A 236 -1.09 13.63 9.67
N MET A 237 0.24 13.56 9.69
CA MET A 237 1.00 12.98 10.81
C MET A 237 0.71 13.71 12.13
N TYR A 238 0.66 15.05 12.09
CA TYR A 238 0.28 15.85 13.24
C TYR A 238 -1.16 15.58 13.68
N GLY A 239 -2.12 15.62 12.74
CA GLY A 239 -3.54 15.43 13.01
C GLY A 239 -3.88 14.03 13.54
N VAL A 240 -3.29 12.98 12.97
CA VAL A 240 -3.60 11.58 13.32
C VAL A 240 -2.87 11.12 14.59
N TYR A 241 -1.59 11.48 14.75
CA TYR A 241 -0.75 10.86 15.79
C TYR A 241 -0.35 11.78 16.94
N ARG A 242 -0.46 13.11 16.78
CA ARG A 242 0.08 14.07 17.77
C ARG A 242 -0.96 14.98 18.39
N LEU A 243 -1.89 15.49 17.58
CA LEU A 243 -2.91 16.41 18.04
C LEU A 243 -3.96 15.65 18.85
N ARG A 244 -4.09 15.99 20.14
CA ARG A 244 -5.12 15.44 21.01
C ARG A 244 -5.79 16.58 21.78
N PRO A 245 -7.09 16.83 21.58
CA PRO A 245 -7.83 17.74 22.44
C PRO A 245 -7.82 17.22 23.88
N TYR A 246 -7.41 18.06 24.82
CA TYR A 246 -7.37 17.70 26.23
C TYR A 246 -8.78 17.37 26.74
N GLY A 247 -8.91 16.26 27.48
CA GLY A 247 -10.18 15.80 28.04
C GLY A 247 -11.06 14.99 27.09
N HIS A 248 -10.65 14.76 25.84
CA HIS A 248 -11.33 13.86 24.92
C HIS A 248 -10.60 12.51 24.83
N THR A 249 -11.31 11.43 25.16
CA THR A 249 -10.95 10.06 24.82
C THR A 249 -11.76 9.65 23.59
N PHE A 250 -11.07 9.32 22.50
CA PHE A 250 -11.64 8.74 21.28
C PHE A 250 -11.77 7.24 21.44
#